data_AF-A0A3D5XAK4-F1
#
_entry.id   AF-A0A3D5XAK4-F1
#
_cell.length_a   1.000
_cell.length_b   1.000
_cell.length_c   1.000
_cell.angle_alpha   90.00
_cell.angle_beta   90.00
_cell.angle_gamma   90.00
#
_symmetry.space_group_name_H-M   'P 1'
#
loop_
_entity.id
_entity.type
_entity.pdbx_description
1 polymer ?
#
loop_
_entity_poly.entity_id
_entity_poly.type
_entity_poly.pdbx_seq_one_letter_code
_entity_poly.pdbx_strand_id
1 'polypeptide(L)'
;MNEHLNTNIYTNLGKQEDLEGMVYIETYGCQMNFSDSEVVASILQANGYGITNNMDDADIILVNTCSIRENAENRIWGRLDIFSILANRTRV
;
A
#
# COMPACT_ATOMS: atom_id res chain seq x y z
N MET A 1 -5.84 13.66 28.61
CA MET A 1 -5.17 14.23 27.42
C MET A 1 -5.29 13.17 26.35
N ASN A 2 -6.46 13.14 25.70
CA ASN A 2 -6.83 12.16 24.71
C ASN A 2 -6.55 12.77 23.34
N GLU A 3 -5.83 12.06 22.49
CA GLU A 3 -6.07 12.12 21.05
C GLU A 3 -6.18 10.68 20.55
N HIS A 4 -7.43 10.23 20.53
CA HIS A 4 -7.87 9.15 19.68
C HIS A 4 -7.66 9.57 18.22
N LEU A 5 -6.69 9.00 17.53
CA LEU A 5 -6.74 8.94 16.07
C LEU A 5 -7.45 7.65 15.70
N ASN A 6 -8.73 7.86 15.42
CA ASN A 6 -9.75 6.89 15.11
C ASN A 6 -9.38 5.96 13.95
N THR A 7 -9.75 4.70 14.16
CA THR A 7 -10.02 3.60 13.22
C THR A 7 -11.09 3.95 12.15
N ASN A 8 -11.25 5.21 11.74
CA ASN A 8 -12.37 5.72 10.92
C ASN A 8 -12.01 6.05 9.46
N ILE A 9 -11.12 5.30 8.81
CA ILE A 9 -10.97 5.38 7.35
C ILE A 9 -11.77 4.31 6.59
N TYR A 10 -12.46 3.41 7.29
CA TYR A 10 -13.29 2.36 6.67
C TYR A 10 -14.80 2.63 6.66
N THR A 11 -15.29 3.79 7.14
CA THR A 11 -16.74 3.97 7.43
C THR A 11 -17.41 5.15 6.74
N ASN A 12 -16.90 5.60 5.60
CA ASN A 12 -17.65 6.54 4.76
C ASN A 12 -17.59 6.11 3.30
N LEU A 13 -18.38 5.10 2.94
CA LEU A 13 -18.94 4.92 1.59
C LEU A 13 -20.11 3.93 1.72
N GLY A 14 -21.31 4.44 1.49
CA GLY A 14 -22.49 3.60 1.35
C GLY A 14 -22.33 2.69 0.14
N LYS A 15 -22.82 1.45 0.29
CA LYS A 15 -22.77 0.31 -0.64
C LYS A 15 -21.44 -0.44 -0.64
N GLN A 16 -21.53 -1.72 -0.28
CA GLN A 16 -20.68 -2.78 -0.81
C GLN A 16 -20.76 -2.68 -2.35
N GLU A 17 -19.81 -1.97 -2.96
CA GLU A 17 -19.42 -2.23 -4.33
C GLU A 17 -18.22 -3.19 -4.23
N ASP A 18 -18.24 -4.26 -5.01
CA ASP A 18 -17.19 -5.27 -5.02
C ASP A 18 -15.86 -4.58 -5.35
N LEU A 19 -14.99 -4.45 -4.36
CA LEU A 19 -13.65 -3.87 -4.56
C LEU A 19 -12.89 -4.75 -5.55
N GLU A 20 -12.16 -4.13 -6.48
CA GLU A 20 -11.29 -4.83 -7.43
C GLU A 20 -10.11 -5.54 -6.74
N GLY A 21 -9.78 -5.11 -5.51
CA GLY A 21 -8.77 -5.74 -4.65
C GLY A 21 -8.25 -4.78 -3.58
N MET A 22 -7.47 -5.33 -2.65
CA MET A 22 -6.80 -4.58 -1.58
C MET A 22 -5.34 -4.31 -1.96
N VAL A 23 -4.88 -3.07 -1.73
CA VAL A 23 -3.52 -2.62 -2.05
C VAL A 23 -2.80 -2.21 -0.77
N TYR A 24 -1.61 -2.80 -0.56
CA TYR A 24 -0.67 -2.35 0.46
C TYR A 24 0.41 -1.48 -0.19
N ILE A 25 0.59 -0.26 0.32
CA ILE A 25 1.59 0.68 -0.19
C ILE A 25 2.71 0.83 0.84
N GLU A 26 3.94 0.62 0.38
CA GLU A 26 5.13 0.74 1.20
C GLU A 26 6.08 1.78 0.62
N THR A 27 6.41 2.80 1.41
CA THR A 27 7.15 3.95 0.91
C THR A 27 8.50 4.11 1.59
N TYR A 28 9.54 4.30 0.79
CA TYR A 28 10.90 4.62 1.22
C TYR A 28 11.39 5.89 0.57
N GLY A 29 12.08 6.73 1.33
CA GLY A 29 12.69 7.94 0.79
C GLY A 29 12.29 9.17 1.58
N CYS A 30 12.03 10.27 0.87
CA CYS A 30 11.72 11.57 1.48
C CYS A 30 10.24 11.92 1.33
N GLN A 31 9.87 13.12 1.78
CA GLN A 31 8.51 13.65 1.72
C GLN A 31 7.89 13.58 0.32
N MET A 32 8.70 13.66 -0.75
CA MET A 32 8.20 13.52 -2.12
C MET A 32 7.60 12.12 -2.36
N ASN A 33 8.28 11.04 -1.95
CA ASN A 33 7.73 9.69 -2.11
C ASN A 33 6.45 9.48 -1.29
N PHE A 34 6.36 10.09 -0.10
CA PHE A 34 5.13 10.04 0.69
C PHE A 34 3.98 10.77 -0.02
N SER A 35 4.24 11.98 -0.53
CA SER A 35 3.27 12.74 -1.33
C SER A 35 2.83 11.96 -2.58
N ASP A 36 3.76 11.33 -3.30
CA ASP A 36 3.45 10.51 -4.47
C ASP A 36 2.58 9.31 -4.08
N SER A 37 2.84 8.71 -2.92
CA SER A 37 2.08 7.56 -2.43
C SER A 37 0.63 7.92 -2.08
N GLU A 38 0.39 9.12 -1.55
CA GLU A 38 -0.97 9.64 -1.30
C GLU A 38 -1.73 9.90 -2.60
N VAL A 39 -1.06 10.45 -3.61
CA VAL A 39 -1.64 10.65 -4.95
C VAL A 39 -2.02 9.31 -5.57
N VAL A 40 -1.12 8.33 -5.51
CA VAL A 40 -1.37 6.98 -6.04
C VAL A 40 -2.52 6.29 -5.28
N ALA A 41 -2.56 6.38 -3.95
CA ALA A 41 -3.65 5.82 -3.14
C ALA A 41 -5.00 6.41 -3.54
N SER A 42 -5.07 7.73 -3.77
CA SER A 42 -6.29 8.41 -4.20
C SER A 42 -6.76 7.94 -5.58
N ILE A 43 -5.83 7.72 -6.52
CA ILE A 43 -6.14 7.20 -7.86
C ILE A 43 -6.66 5.76 -7.76
N LEU A 44 -6.01 4.89 -6.97
CA LEU A 44 -6.43 3.50 -6.78
C LEU A 44 -7.84 3.40 -6.18
N GLN A 45 -8.11 4.20 -5.15
CA GLN A 45 -9.44 4.28 -4.54
C GLN A 45 -10.51 4.74 -5.53
N ALA A 46 -10.20 5.75 -6.36
CA ALA A 46 -11.11 6.20 -7.40
C ALA A 46 -11.38 5.15 -8.49
N ASN A 47 -10.54 4.12 -8.59
CA ASN A 47 -10.69 3.00 -9.53
C ASN A 47 -11.16 1.70 -8.84
N GLY A 48 -11.73 1.79 -7.63
CA GLY A 48 -12.38 0.65 -6.97
C GLY A 48 -11.45 -0.26 -6.15
N TYR A 49 -10.22 0.16 -5.89
CA TYR A 49 -9.31 -0.57 -4.99
C TYR A 49 -9.42 -0.08 -3.54
N GLY A 50 -9.36 -1.01 -2.59
CA GLY A 50 -9.19 -0.69 -1.18
C GLY A 50 -7.72 -0.51 -0.81
N ILE A 51 -7.42 0.33 0.18
CA ILE A 51 -6.07 0.45 0.75
C ILE A 51 -6.02 -0.25 2.09
N THR A 52 -4.99 -1.08 2.30
CA THR A 52 -4.75 -1.79 3.55
C THR A 52 -3.38 -1.43 4.14
N ASN A 53 -3.30 -1.42 5.46
CA ASN A 53 -2.04 -1.30 6.22
C ASN A 53 -1.45 -2.67 6.58
N ASN A 54 -2.17 -3.75 6.28
CA ASN A 54 -1.72 -5.11 6.49
C ASN A 54 -1.36 -5.73 5.14
N MET A 55 -0.09 -6.09 5.00
CA MET A 55 0.45 -6.71 3.79
C MET A 55 -0.19 -8.07 3.49
N ASP A 56 -0.60 -8.82 4.52
CA ASP A 56 -1.20 -10.15 4.37
C ASP A 56 -2.61 -10.11 3.77
N ASP A 57 -3.29 -8.96 3.87
CA ASP A 57 -4.63 -8.74 3.35
C ASP A 57 -4.62 -8.15 1.92
N ALA A 58 -3.44 -7.97 1.33
CA ALA A 58 -3.28 -7.27 0.05
C ALA A 58 -3.19 -8.22 -1.15
N ASP A 59 -3.96 -7.91 -2.19
CA ASP A 59 -3.86 -8.53 -3.51
C ASP A 59 -2.71 -7.90 -4.33
N ILE A 60 -2.39 -6.64 -4.04
CA ILE A 60 -1.32 -5.87 -4.70
C ILE A 60 -0.43 -5.22 -3.63
N ILE A 61 0.88 -5.36 -3.81
CA ILE A 61 1.90 -4.67 -3.02
C ILE A 61 2.60 -3.64 -3.90
N LEU A 62 2.48 -2.37 -3.56
CA LEU A 62 3.15 -1.26 -4.23
C LEU A 62 4.29 -0.74 -3.37
N VAL A 63 5.52 -0.84 -3.85
CA VAL A 63 6.69 -0.26 -3.17
C VAL A 63 7.18 0.98 -3.90
N ASN A 64 7.07 2.14 -3.27
CA ASN A 64 7.56 3.42 -3.80
C ASN A 64 8.89 3.78 -3.14
N THR A 65 9.92 4.07 -3.94
CA THR A 65 11.27 4.32 -3.43
C THR A 65 12.01 5.41 -4.20
N CYS A 66 13.01 6.00 -3.57
CA CYS A 66 14.01 6.84 -4.23
C CYS A 66 14.97 5.97 -5.06
N SER A 67 15.10 6.26 -6.35
CA SER A 67 16.04 5.59 -7.27
C SER A 67 17.52 6.01 -7.12
N ILE A 68 17.80 7.01 -6.28
CA ILE A 68 19.13 7.62 -6.17
C ILE A 68 19.88 7.30 -4.86
N ARG A 69 19.28 6.53 -3.94
CA ARG A 69 19.92 6.17 -2.66
C ARG A 69 20.14 4.68 -2.57
N GLU A 70 21.41 4.28 -2.60
CA GLU A 70 21.90 2.89 -2.50
C GLU A 70 21.33 2.14 -1.27
N ASN A 71 21.14 2.85 -0.15
CA ASN A 71 20.53 2.27 1.06
C ASN A 71 19.04 1.92 0.89
N ALA A 72 18.32 2.62 0.02
CA ALA A 72 16.93 2.30 -0.28
C ALA A 72 16.86 1.04 -1.17
N GLU A 73 17.77 0.92 -2.13
CA GLU A 73 17.89 -0.25 -2.99
C GLU A 73 18.18 -1.54 -2.20
N ASN A 74 19.18 -1.51 -1.32
CA ASN A 74 19.51 -2.67 -0.46
C ASN A 74 18.33 -3.14 0.40
N ARG A 75 17.47 -2.21 0.84
CA ARG A 75 16.28 -2.53 1.65
C ARG A 75 15.16 -3.17 0.82
N ILE A 76 15.05 -2.80 -0.46
CA ILE A 76 14.08 -3.40 -1.39
C ILE A 76 14.46 -4.82 -1.77
N TRP A 77 15.74 -5.12 -1.99
CA TRP A 77 16.17 -6.48 -2.31
C TRP A 77 15.75 -7.49 -1.23
N GLY A 78 15.92 -7.15 0.06
CA GLY A 78 15.47 -8.02 1.15
C GLY A 78 13.94 -8.13 1.30
N ARG A 79 13.16 -7.18 0.78
CA ARG A 79 11.68 -7.25 0.82
C ARG A 79 11.08 -7.91 -0.41
N LEU A 80 11.74 -7.86 -1.56
CA LEU A 80 11.32 -8.60 -2.76
C LEU A 80 11.27 -10.11 -2.52
N ASP A 81 12.19 -10.67 -1.73
CA ASP A 81 12.15 -12.08 -1.32
C ASP A 81 10.88 -12.40 -0.53
N ILE A 82 10.44 -11.49 0.34
CA ILE A 82 9.19 -11.63 1.14
C ILE A 82 7.96 -11.51 0.23
N PHE A 83 7.96 -10.53 -0.69
CA PHE A 83 6.84 -10.33 -1.62
C PHE A 83 6.69 -11.48 -2.62
N SER A 84 7.79 -12.10 -3.06
CA SER A 84 7.76 -13.27 -3.94
C SER A 84 7.07 -14.47 -3.30
N ILE A 85 7.11 -14.61 -1.98
CA ILE A 85 6.43 -15.69 -1.26
C ILE A 85 4.91 -15.43 -1.21
N LEU A 86 4.51 -14.16 -1.08
CA LEU A 86 3.09 -13.76 -1.00
C LEU A 86 2.39 -13.75 -2.37
N ALA A 87 3.07 -13.27 -3.42
CA ALA A 87 2.51 -13.18 -4.79
C ALA A 87 2.24 -14.55 -5.45
N ASN A 88 2.73 -15.65 -4.88
CA ASN A 88 2.46 -17.01 -5.36
C ASN A 88 1.11 -17.58 -4.89
N ARG A 89 0.30 -16.83 -4.13
CA ARG A 89 -1.04 -17.29 -3.70
C ARG A 89 -2.17 -17.02 -4.71
N THR A 90 -1.98 -16.15 -5.71
CA THR A 90 -3.06 -15.72 -6.62
C THR A 90 -2.88 -16.25 -8.05
N ARG A 91 -2.73 -17.57 -8.20
CA ARG A 91 -2.91 -18.22 -9.50
C ARG A 91 -3.57 -19.60 -9.33
N VAL A 92 -4.89 -19.61 -9.29
CA VAL A 92 -5.74 -20.76 -9.60
C VAL A 92 -7.03 -20.29 -10.26
#